data_AF-A0A7C7EH36-F1
#
_entry.id   AF-A0A7C7EH36-F1
#
_cell.length_a   1.000
_cell.length_b   1.000
_cell.length_c   1.000
_cell.angle_alpha   90.00
_cell.angle_beta   90.00
_cell.angle_gamma   90.00
#
_symmetry.space_group_name_H-M   'P 1'
#
loop_
_entity.id
_entity.type
_entity.pdbx_description
1 polymer ?
#
loop_
_entity_poly.entity_id
_entity_poly.type
_entity_poly.pdbx_seq_one_letter_code
_entity_poly.pdbx_strand_id
1 'polypeptide(L)'
;MQIINSLFFKLMLDFSNQGINFYQKTLDEKVKNVTGAGDAFFAGAIYGELNGLDPLKTGTILAQLTLQTYDPVFRNIYPEKLISLIKE
;
A
#
# COMPACT_ATOMS: atom_id res chain seq x y z
N MET A 1 -16.03 8.30 14.88
CA MET A 1 -15.40 9.36 14.08
C MET A 1 -14.03 9.79 14.62
N GLN A 2 -13.79 9.87 15.94
CA GLN A 2 -12.47 10.23 16.50
C GLN A 2 -11.34 9.19 16.27
N ILE A 3 -11.68 7.89 16.22
CA ILE A 3 -10.68 6.80 16.10
C ILE A 3 -9.99 6.80 14.72
N ILE A 4 -10.73 7.06 13.65
CA ILE A 4 -10.22 7.06 12.27
C ILE A 4 -9.20 8.18 12.09
N ASN A 5 -9.49 9.37 12.62
CA ASN A 5 -8.57 10.51 12.57
C ASN A 5 -7.30 10.25 13.36
N SER A 6 -7.40 9.59 14.53
CA SER A 6 -6.23 9.20 15.33
C SER A 6 -5.35 8.18 14.62
N LEU A 7 -5.95 7.20 13.95
CA LEU A 7 -5.20 6.15 13.23
C LEU A 7 -4.48 6.75 12.01
N PHE A 8 -5.18 7.55 11.22
CA PHE A 8 -4.62 8.23 10.06
C PHE A 8 -3.46 9.15 10.45
N PHE A 9 -3.62 9.93 11.52
CA PHE A 9 -2.59 10.85 11.98
C PHE A 9 -1.36 10.12 12.53
N LYS A 10 -1.56 9.02 13.25
CA LYS A 10 -0.48 8.15 13.73
C LYS A 10 0.29 7.52 12.57
N LEU A 11 -0.42 6.99 11.58
CA LEU A 11 0.17 6.41 10.37
C LEU A 11 1.06 7.44 9.64
N MET A 12 0.58 8.67 9.46
CA MET A 12 1.35 9.76 8.86
C MET A 12 2.60 10.13 9.66
N LEU A 13 2.50 10.18 11.00
CA LEU A 13 3.65 10.44 11.86
C LEU A 13 4.69 9.32 11.78
N ASP A 14 4.24 8.06 11.77
CA ASP A 14 5.10 6.88 11.65
C ASP A 14 5.85 6.89 10.30
N PHE A 15 5.19 7.22 9.18
CA PHE A 15 5.86 7.41 7.89
C PHE A 15 6.87 8.56 7.89
N SER A 16 6.60 9.67 8.59
CA SER A 16 7.51 10.83 8.61
C SER A 16 8.80 10.58 9.41
N ASN A 17 8.71 9.77 10.47
CA ASN A 17 9.84 9.46 11.36
C ASN A 17 10.67 8.27 10.88
N GLN A 18 10.10 7.44 10.00
CA GLN A 18 10.79 6.32 9.41
C GLN A 18 11.58 6.78 8.17
N GLY A 19 12.73 7.42 8.42
CA GLY A 19 13.81 7.51 7.43
C GLY A 19 14.38 6.11 7.18
N ILE A 20 13.65 5.26 6.46
CA ILE A 20 14.00 3.84 6.31
C ILE A 20 14.38 3.55 4.87
N ASN A 21 15.54 2.89 4.76
CA ASN A 21 16.07 2.20 3.59
C ASN A 21 15.12 1.07 3.11
N PHE A 22 13.88 1.38 2.76
CA PHE A 22 12.95 0.47 2.09
C PHE A 22 13.19 0.57 0.57
N TYR A 23 14.37 0.12 0.13
CA TYR A 23 14.58 -0.21 -1.28
C TYR A 23 13.92 -1.57 -1.54
N GLN A 24 12.59 -1.59 -1.65
CA GLN A 24 11.92 -2.73 -2.26
C GLN A 24 12.15 -2.59 -3.75
N LYS A 25 12.98 -3.48 -4.32
CA LYS A 25 13.26 -3.53 -5.76
C LYS A 25 11.91 -3.47 -6.48
N THR A 26 11.67 -2.37 -7.19
CA THR A 26 10.52 -2.25 -8.06
C THR A 26 10.59 -3.42 -9.01
N LEU A 27 9.56 -4.26 -9.04
CA LEU A 27 9.42 -5.27 -10.07
C LEU A 27 9.54 -4.53 -11.41
N ASP A 28 10.41 -5.02 -12.31
CA ASP A 28 10.82 -4.43 -13.60
C ASP A 28 9.66 -4.30 -14.62
N GLU A 29 8.43 -4.24 -14.14
CA GLU A 29 7.24 -4.12 -14.96
C GLU A 29 6.97 -2.68 -15.35
N LYS A 30 6.71 -2.45 -16.64
CA LYS A 30 6.39 -1.13 -17.18
C LYS A 30 5.17 -0.55 -16.46
N VAL A 31 5.38 0.60 -15.83
CA VAL A 31 4.30 1.47 -15.33
C VAL A 31 3.33 1.77 -16.49
N LYS A 32 2.04 1.50 -16.28
CA LYS A 32 0.96 1.73 -17.25
C LYS A 32 0.16 3.00 -16.94
N ASN A 33 -0.13 3.25 -15.65
CA ASN A 33 -0.87 4.41 -15.19
C ASN A 33 -0.43 4.79 -13.77
N VAL A 34 -0.26 6.09 -13.48
CA VAL A 34 0.11 6.59 -12.13
C VAL A 34 -1.10 7.00 -11.29
N THR A 35 -2.26 7.16 -11.92
CA THR A 35 -3.49 7.61 -11.28
C THR A 35 -3.94 6.59 -10.24
N GLY A 36 -4.27 7.05 -9.03
CA GLY A 36 -4.77 6.19 -7.95
C GLY A 36 -3.70 5.39 -7.20
N ALA A 37 -2.41 5.45 -7.61
CA ALA A 37 -1.35 4.74 -6.92
C ALA A 37 -1.16 5.21 -5.45
N GLY A 38 -1.35 6.50 -5.18
CA GLY A 38 -1.33 7.06 -3.83
C GLY A 38 -2.54 6.61 -3.00
N ASP A 39 -3.74 6.60 -3.59
CA ASP A 39 -4.95 6.12 -2.93
C ASP A 39 -4.82 4.62 -2.58
N ALA A 40 -4.28 3.83 -3.51
CA ALA A 40 -3.99 2.41 -3.31
C ALA A 40 -2.94 2.19 -2.20
N PHE A 41 -1.91 3.03 -2.14
CA PHE A 41 -0.92 3.00 -1.06
C PHE A 41 -1.58 3.19 0.31
N PHE A 42 -2.34 4.27 0.48
CA PHE A 42 -2.97 4.55 1.76
C PHE A 42 -4.05 3.52 2.11
N ALA A 43 -4.86 3.08 1.15
CA ALA A 43 -5.82 2.01 1.36
C ALA A 43 -5.13 0.71 1.82
N GLY A 44 -3.99 0.37 1.21
CA GLY A 44 -3.19 -0.78 1.60
C GLY A 44 -2.56 -0.64 2.98
N ALA A 45 -2.03 0.53 3.31
CA ALA A 45 -1.45 0.78 4.62
C ALA A 45 -2.51 0.71 5.73
N ILE A 46 -3.70 1.29 5.51
CA ILE A 46 -4.84 1.19 6.44
C ILE A 46 -5.27 -0.28 6.58
N TYR A 47 -5.42 -1.00 5.47
CA TYR A 47 -5.78 -2.42 5.51
C TYR A 47 -4.73 -3.24 6.28
N GLY A 48 -3.45 -2.97 6.05
CA GLY A 48 -2.35 -3.67 6.72
C GLY A 48 -2.40 -3.47 8.23
N GLU A 49 -2.49 -2.22 8.68
CA GLU A 49 -2.60 -1.86 10.10
C GLU A 49 -3.81 -2.55 10.77
N LEU A 50 -4.98 -2.52 10.12
CA LEU A 50 -6.20 -3.13 10.65
C LEU A 50 -6.13 -4.67 10.76
N ASN A 51 -5.26 -5.32 9.99
CA ASN A 51 -5.11 -6.78 9.95
C ASN A 51 -3.80 -7.29 10.56
N GLY A 52 -3.04 -6.43 11.24
CA GLY A 52 -1.75 -6.80 11.85
C GLY A 52 -0.67 -7.18 10.81
N LEU A 53 -0.78 -6.65 9.59
CA LEU A 53 0.24 -6.76 8.54
C LEU A 53 1.12 -5.50 8.54
N ASP A 54 2.29 -5.58 7.91
CA ASP A 54 3.16 -4.42 7.71
C ASP A 54 2.46 -3.36 6.81
N PRO A 55 2.13 -2.16 7.33
CA PRO A 55 1.40 -1.15 6.56
C PRO A 55 2.20 -0.62 5.36
N LEU A 56 3.52 -0.47 5.52
CA LEU A 56 4.44 0.00 4.48
C LEU A 56 4.52 -0.99 3.33
N LYS A 57 4.74 -2.29 3.63
CA LYS A 57 4.81 -3.36 2.63
C LYS A 57 3.47 -3.53 1.92
N THR A 58 2.38 -3.53 2.67
CA THR A 58 1.02 -3.70 2.13
C THR A 58 0.62 -2.53 1.20
N GLY A 59 0.87 -1.30 1.63
CA GLY A 59 0.64 -0.11 0.82
C GLY A 59 1.48 -0.11 -0.46
N THR A 60 2.77 -0.44 -0.35
CA THR A 60 3.69 -0.49 -1.49
C THR A 60 3.24 -1.51 -2.55
N ILE A 61 2.82 -2.70 -2.14
CA ILE A 61 2.30 -3.74 -3.05
C ILE A 61 1.04 -3.24 -3.79
N LEU A 62 0.08 -2.64 -3.10
CA LEU A 62 -1.13 -2.15 -3.76
C LEU A 62 -0.86 -0.97 -4.70
N ALA A 63 0.07 -0.09 -4.34
CA ALA A 63 0.52 0.97 -5.23
C ALA A 63 1.16 0.39 -6.50
N GLN A 64 2.05 -0.60 -6.36
CA GLN A 64 2.69 -1.27 -7.50
C GLN A 64 1.68 -1.97 -8.42
N LEU A 65 0.74 -2.72 -7.87
CA LEU A 65 -0.33 -3.35 -8.66
C LEU A 65 -1.17 -2.32 -9.42
N THR A 66 -1.41 -1.16 -8.81
CA THR A 66 -2.14 -0.06 -9.44
C THR A 66 -1.30 0.58 -10.56
N LEU A 67 0.01 0.76 -10.35
CA LEU A 67 0.94 1.24 -11.37
C LEU A 67 1.00 0.33 -12.60
N GLN A 68 0.73 -0.97 -12.43
CA GLN A 68 0.78 -2.00 -13.46
C GLN A 68 -0.55 -2.21 -14.21
N THR A 69 -1.59 -1.42 -13.91
CA THR A 69 -2.88 -1.46 -14.62
C THR A 69 -3.17 -0.15 -15.37
N TYR A 70 -4.08 -0.20 -16.33
CA TYR A 70 -4.60 1.01 -17.00
C TYR A 70 -5.66 1.71 -16.16
N ASP A 71 -6.35 0.98 -15.28
CA ASP A 71 -7.38 1.51 -14.41
C ASP A 71 -6.80 2.25 -13.20
N PRO A 72 -7.43 3.32 -12.69
CA PRO A 72 -7.02 3.99 -11.45
C PRO A 72 -7.13 3.10 -10.19
N VAL A 73 -7.84 1.98 -10.29
CA VAL A 73 -8.03 1.02 -9.20
C VAL A 73 -7.78 -0.38 -9.76
N PHE A 74 -6.85 -1.11 -9.16
CA PHE A 74 -6.63 -2.50 -9.50
C PHE A 74 -7.77 -3.38 -8.95
N ARG A 75 -8.61 -3.91 -9.85
CA ARG A 75 -9.85 -4.62 -9.48
C ARG A 75 -9.66 -6.09 -9.12
N ASN A 76 -8.54 -6.70 -9.49
CA ASN A 76 -8.31 -8.14 -9.32
C ASN A 76 -7.46 -8.44 -8.07
N ILE A 77 -7.92 -7.93 -6.92
CA ILE A 77 -7.29 -8.10 -5.61
C ILE A 77 -8.33 -8.53 -4.58
N TYR A 78 -7.94 -9.48 -3.74
CA TYR A 78 -8.72 -10.00 -2.62
C TYR A 78 -7.77 -10.40 -1.48
N PRO A 79 -8.23 -10.48 -0.23
CA PRO A 79 -7.38 -10.65 0.95
C PRO A 79 -6.30 -11.74 0.84
N GLU A 80 -6.68 -12.91 0.35
CA GLU A 80 -5.78 -14.08 0.24
C GLU A 80 -4.61 -13.82 -0.71
N LYS A 81 -4.89 -13.19 -1.86
CA LYS A 81 -3.88 -12.83 -2.86
C LYS A 81 -2.95 -11.73 -2.36
N LEU A 82 -3.47 -10.78 -1.59
CA LEU A 82 -2.64 -9.75 -0.96
C LEU A 82 -1.68 -10.37 0.06
N ILE A 83 -2.18 -11.28 0.90
CA ILE A 83 -1.37 -11.99 1.90
C ILE A 83 -0.27 -12.84 1.24
N SER A 84 -0.54 -13.49 0.10
CA SER A 84 0.50 -14.24 -0.61
C SER A 84 1.61 -13.33 -1.13
N LEU A 85 1.26 -12.16 -1.68
CA LEU A 85 2.23 -11.17 -2.19
C LEU A 85 3.09 -10.54 -1.08
N ILE A 86 2.57 -10.46 0.14
CA ILE A 86 3.32 -9.95 1.31
C ILE A 86 4.33 -10.97 1.84
N LYS A 87 4.13 -12.28 1.60
CA LYS A 87 5.02 -13.34 2.10
C LYS A 87 6.20 -13.64 1.17
N GLU A 88 6.10 -13.28 -0.11
CA GLU A 88 7.24 -13.21 -1.03
C GLU A 88 8.19 -12.05 -0.66
#